data_AF-A0A831SH75-F1
#
_entry.id   AF-A0A831SH75-F1
#
_cell.length_a   1.000
_cell.length_b   1.000
_cell.length_c   1.000
_cell.angle_alpha   90.00
_cell.angle_beta   90.00
_cell.angle_gamma   90.00
#
_symmetry.space_group_name_H-M   'P 1'
#
loop_
_entity.id
_entity.type
_entity.pdbx_description
1 polymer ?
#
loop_
_entity_poly.entity_id
_entity_poly.type
_entity_poly.pdbx_seq_one_letter_code
_entity_poly.pdbx_strand_id
1 'polypeptide(L)'
;MKRLLEQGAYIIGYERVKGYNTTFQEYKVENMVENAQRCYKIDLKGFMPEGFRYNLSIVKILNEQNLTFMVSKKVLPAFDIYFHEGLRHPQMAYYHGEKTNLVLLPISGPEISRPFYVYGEDYEGAWKAVIDSVIENEDVCIFLWDSEKTSKPEYMGQILNTIEYAKEKGMNFTTPYEISQHLRRLENVNVTVTRKDERIYLSVKNNNNEAVKGVTFKISLSGDCRVENGKIERVVKTSQGKAYYISVDLMPKEVKKVTIKEM
;
A
#
# COMPACT_ATOMS: atom_id res chain seq x y z
N MET A 1 23.97 9.30 0.35
CA MET A 1 22.83 10.07 -0.18
C MET A 1 22.87 10.26 -1.70
N LYS A 2 23.84 11.00 -2.28
CA LYS A 2 23.88 11.26 -3.74
C LYS A 2 23.71 10.01 -4.63
N ARG A 3 24.45 8.94 -4.34
CA ARG A 3 24.33 7.64 -5.05
C ARG A 3 22.92 7.02 -4.99
N LEU A 4 22.21 7.15 -3.87
CA LEU A 4 20.84 6.63 -3.75
C LEU A 4 19.87 7.42 -4.63
N LEU A 5 20.04 8.75 -4.68
CA LEU A 5 19.23 9.62 -5.54
C LEU A 5 19.51 9.38 -7.03
N GLU A 6 20.79 9.18 -7.40
CA GLU A 6 21.19 8.80 -8.77
C GLU A 6 20.58 7.47 -9.21
N GLN A 7 20.36 6.54 -8.28
CA GLN A 7 19.70 5.26 -8.50
C GLN A 7 18.17 5.34 -8.44
N GLY A 8 17.61 6.55 -8.28
CA GLY A 8 16.16 6.77 -8.22
C GLY A 8 15.50 6.28 -6.92
N ALA A 9 16.26 6.08 -5.85
CA ALA A 9 15.71 5.66 -4.57
C ALA A 9 14.78 6.73 -3.99
N TYR A 10 13.59 6.30 -3.58
CA TYR A 10 12.61 7.17 -2.94
C TYR A 10 12.98 7.41 -1.48
N ILE A 11 13.04 8.68 -1.05
CA ILE A 11 13.48 9.07 0.29
C ILE A 11 12.29 9.57 1.11
N ILE A 12 12.20 9.08 2.35
CA ILE A 12 11.20 9.51 3.32
C ILE A 12 11.88 10.12 4.55
N GLY A 13 11.15 10.98 5.24
CA GLY A 13 11.57 11.50 6.54
C GLY A 13 11.54 10.42 7.61
N TYR A 14 12.49 10.44 8.53
CA TYR A 14 12.52 9.55 9.68
C TYR A 14 12.93 10.32 10.93
N GLU A 15 12.02 10.42 11.90
CA GLU A 15 12.26 11.21 13.11
C GLU A 15 11.59 10.62 14.34
N ARG A 16 12.20 10.88 15.50
CA ARG A 16 11.54 10.70 16.79
C ARG A 16 10.53 11.81 17.01
N VAL A 17 9.27 11.45 17.21
CA VAL A 17 8.18 12.40 17.49
C VAL A 17 7.39 12.10 18.77
N LYS A 18 7.31 10.82 19.19
CA LYS A 18 6.67 10.43 20.45
C LYS A 18 7.42 11.00 21.65
N GLY A 19 6.68 11.50 22.64
CA GLY A 19 7.23 12.04 23.89
C GLY A 19 7.54 13.54 23.83
N TYR A 20 7.39 14.16 22.68
CA TYR A 20 7.47 15.61 22.52
C TYR A 20 6.08 16.26 22.54
N ASN A 21 6.03 17.53 22.95
CA ASN A 21 4.84 18.37 22.79
C ASN A 21 4.64 18.74 21.29
N THR A 22 3.45 19.20 20.94
CA THR A 22 3.07 19.50 19.55
C THR A 22 4.00 20.51 18.88
N THR A 23 4.37 21.60 19.57
CA THR A 23 5.26 22.63 19.01
C THR A 23 6.64 22.09 18.65
N PHE A 24 7.21 21.23 19.50
CA PHE A 24 8.51 20.64 19.22
C PHE A 24 8.43 19.54 18.15
N GLN A 25 7.30 18.82 18.07
CA GLN A 25 7.02 17.90 16.96
C GLN A 25 6.99 18.63 15.62
N GLU A 26 6.27 19.75 15.57
CA GLU A 26 6.16 20.62 14.39
C GLU A 26 7.52 21.14 13.95
N TYR A 27 8.27 21.74 14.87
CA TYR A 27 9.65 22.18 14.62
C TYR A 27 10.53 21.06 14.05
N LYS A 28 10.48 19.84 14.60
CA LYS A 28 11.27 18.72 14.09
C LYS A 28 10.90 18.34 12.65
N VAL A 29 9.60 18.24 12.35
CA VAL A 29 9.12 17.87 11.01
C VAL A 29 9.47 18.97 10.01
N GLU A 30 9.24 20.24 10.34
CA GLU A 30 9.58 21.39 9.49
C GLU A 30 11.06 21.43 9.18
N ASN A 31 11.93 21.36 10.19
CA ASN A 31 13.38 21.35 9.96
C ASN A 31 13.82 20.17 9.10
N MET A 32 13.21 19.00 9.28
CA MET A 32 13.51 17.82 8.47
C MET A 32 13.15 18.06 7.00
N VAL A 33 11.95 18.58 6.73
CA VAL A 33 11.49 18.92 5.37
C VAL A 33 12.37 20.01 4.75
N GLU A 34 12.62 21.10 5.47
CA GLU A 34 13.45 22.20 5.02
C GLU A 34 14.89 21.77 4.75
N ASN A 35 15.49 20.96 5.62
CA ASN A 35 16.85 20.48 5.42
C ASN A 35 16.93 19.52 4.22
N ALA A 36 15.95 18.65 4.03
CA ALA A 36 15.88 17.78 2.85
C ALA A 36 15.84 18.60 1.56
N GLN A 37 15.00 19.65 1.52
CA GLN A 37 14.87 20.50 0.36
C GLN A 37 16.10 21.40 0.14
N ARG A 38 16.60 22.05 1.20
CA ARG A 38 17.73 23.00 1.12
C ARG A 38 19.04 22.30 0.78
N CYS A 39 19.36 21.21 1.48
CA CYS A 39 20.66 20.56 1.40
C CYS A 39 20.71 19.50 0.28
N TYR A 40 19.59 18.89 -0.07
CA TYR A 40 19.55 17.76 -1.00
C TYR A 40 18.58 17.92 -2.17
N LYS A 41 17.78 19.01 -2.21
CA LYS A 41 16.74 19.24 -3.23
C LYS A 41 15.71 18.11 -3.30
N ILE A 42 15.43 17.50 -2.14
CA ILE A 42 14.46 16.42 -1.99
C ILE A 42 13.16 17.00 -1.44
N ASP A 43 12.09 16.79 -2.19
CA ASP A 43 10.72 17.06 -1.77
C ASP A 43 10.13 15.81 -1.09
N LEU A 44 10.20 15.77 0.24
CA LEU A 44 9.73 14.63 1.03
C LEU A 44 8.20 14.49 0.95
N LYS A 45 7.68 13.37 0.44
CA LYS A 45 6.23 13.07 0.51
C LYS A 45 5.86 11.99 1.52
N GLY A 46 6.85 11.40 2.18
CA GLY A 46 6.66 10.30 3.11
C GLY A 46 7.35 10.53 4.44
N PHE A 47 6.80 9.95 5.50
CA PHE A 47 7.35 10.01 6.86
C PHE A 47 7.30 8.65 7.56
N MET A 48 8.27 8.37 8.41
CA MET A 48 8.26 7.22 9.32
C MET A 48 8.64 7.68 10.73
N PRO A 49 7.71 7.62 11.70
CA PRO A 49 8.06 7.89 13.09
C PRO A 49 8.93 6.78 13.65
N GLU A 50 9.95 7.13 14.43
CA GLU A 50 10.78 6.15 15.14
C GLU A 50 9.93 5.17 15.96
N GLY A 51 10.14 3.88 15.71
CA GLY A 51 9.41 2.80 16.38
C GLY A 51 7.92 2.76 16.09
N PHE A 52 7.44 3.41 15.02
CA PHE A 52 6.02 3.52 14.67
C PHE A 52 5.18 4.23 15.75
N ARG A 53 5.83 5.07 16.56
CA ARG A 53 5.23 5.73 17.71
C ARG A 53 4.95 7.18 17.39
N TYR A 54 3.67 7.54 17.33
CA TYR A 54 3.21 8.92 17.13
C TYR A 54 1.91 9.19 17.93
N ASN A 55 1.43 10.43 17.90
CA ASN A 55 0.15 10.86 18.45
C ASN A 55 -0.71 11.49 17.35
N LEU A 56 -1.96 11.83 17.64
CA LEU A 56 -2.87 12.41 16.65
C LEU A 56 -2.36 13.74 16.06
N SER A 57 -1.62 14.53 16.84
CA SER A 57 -1.04 15.81 16.41
C SER A 57 -0.08 15.65 15.22
N ILE A 58 0.66 14.53 15.14
CA ILE A 58 1.53 14.24 14.00
C ILE A 58 0.75 14.08 12.70
N VAL A 59 -0.46 13.52 12.73
CA VAL A 59 -1.30 13.42 11.53
C VAL A 59 -1.60 14.82 10.97
N LYS A 60 -1.95 15.75 11.86
CA LYS A 60 -2.19 17.16 11.50
C LYS A 60 -0.94 17.81 10.91
N ILE A 61 0.17 17.76 11.65
CA ILE A 61 1.45 18.39 11.26
C ILE A 61 1.91 17.87 9.88
N LEU A 62 1.89 16.55 9.66
CA LEU A 62 2.31 15.97 8.38
C LEU A 62 1.41 16.40 7.22
N ASN A 63 0.10 16.52 7.46
CA ASN A 63 -0.84 16.99 6.46
C ASN A 63 -0.64 18.48 6.11
N GLU A 64 -0.36 19.33 7.10
CA GLU A 64 -0.05 20.76 6.90
C GLU A 64 1.28 20.96 6.14
N GLN A 65 2.25 20.08 6.38
CA GLN A 65 3.53 20.05 5.67
C GLN A 65 3.45 19.34 4.30
N ASN A 66 2.25 19.02 3.82
CA ASN A 66 1.99 18.39 2.51
C ASN A 66 2.64 17.01 2.31
N LEU A 67 2.91 16.26 3.38
CA LEU A 67 3.31 14.86 3.27
C LEU A 67 2.08 14.01 2.94
N THR A 68 2.26 13.09 2.00
CA THR A 68 1.16 12.31 1.41
C THR A 68 1.01 10.93 2.04
N PHE A 69 2.04 10.42 2.71
CA PHE A 69 1.94 9.16 3.42
C PHE A 69 2.83 9.09 4.67
N MET A 70 2.45 8.19 5.57
CA MET A 70 3.23 7.83 6.75
C MET A 70 3.30 6.32 6.87
N VAL A 71 4.50 5.80 7.10
CA VAL A 71 4.73 4.41 7.51
C VAL A 71 4.34 4.29 8.98
N SER A 72 3.11 3.85 9.25
CA SER A 72 2.42 4.15 10.51
C SER A 72 2.49 3.04 11.55
N LYS A 73 2.56 1.78 11.14
CA LYS A 73 2.52 0.64 12.04
C LYS A 73 3.30 -0.53 11.48
N LYS A 74 3.67 -1.45 12.37
CA LYS A 74 4.19 -2.77 12.01
C LYS A 74 3.10 -3.82 12.21
N VAL A 75 2.96 -4.69 11.23
CA VAL A 75 2.06 -5.84 11.26
C VAL A 75 2.92 -7.10 11.28
N LEU A 76 2.62 -8.01 12.22
CA LEU A 76 3.37 -9.25 12.40
C LEU A 76 3.10 -10.22 11.25
N PRO A 77 4.07 -11.07 10.86
CA PRO A 77 3.89 -12.06 9.81
C PRO A 77 2.72 -13.00 10.12
N ALA A 78 2.08 -13.53 9.07
CA ALA A 78 1.02 -14.51 9.23
C ALA A 78 1.56 -15.77 9.94
N PHE A 79 0.76 -16.31 10.85
CA PHE A 79 1.06 -17.50 11.62
C PHE A 79 -0.01 -18.57 11.37
N ASP A 80 0.32 -19.53 10.51
CA ASP A 80 -0.54 -20.67 10.16
C ASP A 80 -1.99 -20.26 9.80
N ILE A 81 -2.93 -21.21 9.77
CA ILE A 81 -4.36 -20.97 9.52
C ILE A 81 -5.08 -20.18 10.63
N TYR A 82 -4.43 -19.93 11.77
CA TYR A 82 -5.08 -19.39 12.98
C TYR A 82 -4.81 -17.90 13.22
N PHE A 83 -3.77 -17.32 12.60
CA PHE A 83 -3.35 -15.95 12.88
C PHE A 83 -2.94 -15.21 11.59
N HIS A 84 -3.94 -14.78 10.82
CA HIS A 84 -3.79 -13.70 9.83
C HIS A 84 -3.73 -12.34 10.55
N GLU A 85 -2.72 -12.14 11.39
CA GLU A 85 -2.62 -10.98 12.27
C GLU A 85 -2.51 -9.67 11.45
N GLY A 86 -3.57 -8.86 11.53
CA GLY A 86 -3.66 -7.51 11.01
C GLY A 86 -3.77 -7.39 9.49
N LEU A 87 -4.89 -6.83 9.02
CA LEU A 87 -5.01 -6.37 7.64
C LEU A 87 -3.93 -5.30 7.36
N ARG A 88 -3.23 -5.46 6.23
CA ARG A 88 -2.15 -4.59 5.76
C ARG A 88 -2.66 -3.53 4.78
N HIS A 89 -3.97 -3.27 4.80
CA HIS A 89 -4.57 -2.27 3.94
C HIS A 89 -4.02 -0.88 4.24
N PRO A 90 -3.59 -0.14 3.21
CA PRO A 90 -3.41 1.32 3.29
C PRO A 90 -4.70 2.00 3.76
N GLN A 91 -4.60 3.01 4.61
CA GLN A 91 -5.78 3.71 5.15
C GLN A 91 -5.63 5.22 5.06
N MET A 92 -6.71 5.94 4.82
CA MET A 92 -6.72 7.41 4.92
C MET A 92 -6.66 7.81 6.40
N ALA A 93 -5.80 8.77 6.75
CA ALA A 93 -5.75 9.31 8.11
C ALA A 93 -6.85 10.35 8.31
N TYR A 94 -7.38 10.40 9.54
CA TYR A 94 -8.41 11.34 9.96
C TYR A 94 -7.89 12.17 11.15
N TYR A 95 -8.28 13.43 11.20
CA TYR A 95 -7.98 14.33 12.30
C TYR A 95 -9.30 14.97 12.79
N HIS A 96 -9.71 14.67 14.03
CA HIS A 96 -10.99 15.09 14.60
C HIS A 96 -12.23 14.80 13.72
N GLY A 97 -12.25 13.63 13.05
CA GLY A 97 -13.35 13.22 12.19
C GLY A 97 -13.24 13.71 10.74
N GLU A 98 -12.39 14.70 10.48
CA GLU A 98 -12.12 15.20 9.14
C GLU A 98 -11.06 14.33 8.44
N LYS A 99 -11.35 13.95 7.20
CA LYS A 99 -10.42 13.17 6.37
C LYS A 99 -9.25 14.05 5.94
N THR A 100 -8.03 13.56 6.11
CA THR A 100 -6.80 14.26 5.69
C THR A 100 -6.29 13.75 4.33
N ASN A 101 -5.23 14.37 3.80
CA ASN A 101 -4.54 13.89 2.60
C ASN A 101 -3.48 12.82 2.89
N LEU A 102 -3.25 12.47 4.16
CA LEU A 102 -2.20 11.55 4.59
C LEU A 102 -2.68 10.09 4.52
N VAL A 103 -1.94 9.24 3.81
CA VAL A 103 -2.16 7.79 3.78
C VAL A 103 -1.29 7.09 4.81
N LEU A 104 -1.88 6.23 5.63
CA LEU A 104 -1.21 5.38 6.61
C LEU A 104 -0.86 4.04 5.94
N LEU A 105 0.43 3.74 5.88
CA LEU A 105 0.96 2.50 5.29
C LEU A 105 1.52 1.58 6.39
N PRO A 106 1.07 0.31 6.46
CA PRO A 106 1.65 -0.66 7.37
C PRO A 106 2.88 -1.35 6.78
N ILE A 107 3.93 -1.52 7.58
CA ILE A 107 5.02 -2.44 7.24
C ILE A 107 4.70 -3.86 7.67
N SER A 108 5.25 -4.81 6.92
CA SER A 108 5.21 -6.23 7.22
C SER A 108 6.48 -6.65 7.95
N GLY A 109 6.31 -7.29 9.10
CA GLY A 109 7.39 -8.00 9.77
C GLY A 109 7.70 -9.36 9.10
N PRO A 110 8.75 -10.06 9.56
CA PRO A 110 9.71 -9.60 10.57
C PRO A 110 10.70 -8.55 10.02
N GLU A 111 11.35 -7.83 10.94
CA GLU A 111 12.55 -7.04 10.62
C GLU A 111 13.77 -7.94 10.85
N ILE A 112 14.82 -7.76 10.03
CA ILE A 112 16.06 -8.53 10.13
C ILE A 112 16.70 -8.37 11.52
N SER A 113 17.33 -9.45 12.00
CA SER A 113 18.04 -9.58 13.29
C SER A 113 17.20 -9.41 14.56
N ARG A 114 15.88 -9.51 14.46
CA ARG A 114 15.04 -9.81 15.63
C ARG A 114 14.57 -11.25 15.47
N PRO A 115 14.98 -12.20 16.33
CA PRO A 115 14.45 -13.55 16.25
C PRO A 115 12.94 -13.46 16.38
N PHE A 116 12.24 -14.07 15.43
CA PHE A 116 10.78 -14.14 15.48
C PHE A 116 10.39 -15.44 16.15
N TYR A 117 9.49 -15.40 17.13
CA TYR A 117 9.19 -16.54 18.02
C TYR A 117 8.92 -17.87 17.29
N VAL A 118 8.45 -17.78 16.05
CA VAL A 118 8.02 -18.90 15.20
C VAL A 118 9.06 -19.29 14.17
N TYR A 119 9.65 -18.29 13.50
CA TYR A 119 10.54 -18.50 12.36
C TYR A 119 12.02 -18.49 12.78
N GLY A 120 12.33 -18.13 14.03
CA GLY A 120 13.71 -17.99 14.51
C GLY A 120 14.48 -16.98 13.65
N GLU A 121 15.51 -17.49 12.97
CA GLU A 121 16.37 -16.74 12.04
C GLU A 121 16.04 -17.01 10.55
N ASP A 122 14.98 -17.79 10.27
CA ASP A 122 14.44 -17.99 8.91
C ASP A 122 13.56 -16.80 8.49
N TYR A 123 14.22 -15.70 8.11
CA TYR A 123 13.54 -14.51 7.63
C TYR A 123 12.89 -14.73 6.26
N GLU A 124 13.51 -15.52 5.40
CA GLU A 124 12.99 -15.90 4.09
C GLU A 124 11.62 -16.59 4.21
N GLY A 125 11.53 -17.65 5.03
CA GLY A 125 10.28 -18.37 5.26
C GLY A 125 9.19 -17.45 5.81
N ALA A 126 9.54 -16.57 6.75
CA ALA A 126 8.61 -15.60 7.32
C ALA A 126 8.09 -14.59 6.29
N TRP A 127 8.94 -14.06 5.41
CA TRP A 127 8.52 -13.12 4.38
C TRP A 127 7.73 -13.80 3.25
N LYS A 128 8.06 -15.05 2.90
CA LYS A 128 7.26 -15.87 1.97
C LYS A 128 5.85 -16.10 2.50
N ALA A 129 5.71 -16.42 3.79
CA ALA A 129 4.40 -16.55 4.44
C ALA A 129 3.61 -15.23 4.43
N VAL A 130 4.27 -14.07 4.59
CA VAL A 130 3.62 -12.77 4.42
C VAL A 130 3.13 -12.59 2.99
N ILE A 131 3.96 -12.89 1.99
CA ILE A 131 3.61 -12.78 0.56
C ILE A 131 2.35 -13.60 0.26
N ASP A 132 2.33 -14.86 0.68
CA ASP A 132 1.16 -15.72 0.47
C ASP A 132 -0.08 -15.16 1.17
N SER A 133 0.05 -14.73 2.43
CA SER A 133 -1.05 -14.13 3.16
C SER A 133 -1.58 -12.84 2.52
N VAL A 134 -0.74 -11.95 1.99
CA VAL A 134 -1.24 -10.72 1.35
C VAL A 134 -1.88 -11.00 0.01
N ILE A 135 -1.44 -12.02 -0.72
CA ILE A 135 -2.09 -12.44 -1.97
C ILE A 135 -3.49 -12.99 -1.70
N GLU A 136 -3.63 -13.81 -0.66
CA GLU A 136 -4.92 -14.36 -0.22
C GLU A 136 -5.89 -13.27 0.24
N ASN A 137 -5.37 -12.24 0.92
CA ASN A 137 -6.17 -11.15 1.49
C ASN A 137 -6.26 -9.89 0.61
N GLU A 138 -5.74 -9.93 -0.62
CA GLU A 138 -5.75 -8.80 -1.58
C GLU A 138 -5.11 -7.53 -1.02
N ASP A 139 -3.98 -7.74 -0.36
CA ASP A 139 -3.31 -6.75 0.47
C ASP A 139 -1.96 -6.31 -0.10
N VAL A 140 -1.34 -5.32 0.54
CA VAL A 140 0.03 -4.89 0.23
C VAL A 140 1.01 -5.43 1.28
N CYS A 141 2.22 -5.79 0.87
CA CYS A 141 3.34 -6.01 1.78
C CYS A 141 4.42 -4.94 1.57
N ILE A 142 4.87 -4.33 2.66
CA ILE A 142 5.98 -3.38 2.66
C ILE A 142 7.04 -3.92 3.62
N PHE A 143 8.17 -4.37 3.10
CA PHE A 143 9.26 -4.86 3.93
C PHE A 143 10.23 -3.73 4.31
N LEU A 144 10.65 -3.71 5.57
CA LEU A 144 11.67 -2.79 6.07
C LEU A 144 12.96 -3.57 6.30
N TRP A 145 13.98 -3.28 5.48
CA TRP A 145 15.29 -3.90 5.59
C TRP A 145 16.35 -2.88 5.99
N ASP A 146 17.10 -3.21 7.02
CA ASP A 146 18.18 -2.40 7.57
C ASP A 146 19.45 -2.55 6.72
N SER A 147 20.02 -1.44 6.27
CA SER A 147 21.18 -1.44 5.36
C SER A 147 22.44 -2.07 5.95
N GLU A 148 22.67 -1.95 7.26
CA GLU A 148 23.82 -2.59 7.90
C GLU A 148 23.66 -4.10 7.88
N LYS A 149 22.43 -4.59 8.07
CA LYS A 149 22.13 -6.02 8.05
C LYS A 149 22.09 -6.57 6.63
N THR A 150 21.46 -5.87 5.69
CA THR A 150 21.41 -6.34 4.29
C THR A 150 22.80 -6.49 3.67
N SER A 151 23.79 -5.74 4.16
CA SER A 151 25.18 -5.88 3.70
C SER A 151 25.82 -7.23 4.03
N LYS A 152 25.25 -8.01 4.97
CA LYS A 152 25.76 -9.33 5.34
C LYS A 152 25.27 -10.39 4.35
N PRO A 153 26.16 -11.26 3.82
CA PRO A 153 25.79 -12.28 2.84
C PRO A 153 24.63 -13.18 3.29
N GLU A 154 24.57 -13.52 4.58
CA GLU A 154 23.52 -14.37 5.18
C GLU A 154 22.10 -13.81 5.01
N TYR A 155 21.94 -12.48 5.08
CA TYR A 155 20.64 -11.83 4.93
C TYR A 155 20.36 -11.43 3.49
N MET A 156 21.40 -11.07 2.72
CA MET A 156 21.24 -10.72 1.31
C MET A 156 20.66 -11.88 0.50
N GLY A 157 21.13 -13.11 0.73
CA GLY A 157 20.59 -14.30 0.06
C GLY A 157 19.09 -14.47 0.30
N GLN A 158 18.65 -14.38 1.56
CA GLN A 158 17.23 -14.47 1.95
C GLN A 158 16.37 -13.37 1.33
N ILE A 159 16.89 -12.14 1.24
CA ILE A 159 16.21 -11.01 0.60
C ILE A 159 16.01 -11.27 -0.90
N LEU A 160 17.07 -11.68 -1.61
CA LEU A 160 16.99 -11.95 -3.04
C LEU A 160 16.02 -13.10 -3.34
N ASN A 161 16.08 -14.19 -2.56
CA ASN A 161 15.14 -15.31 -2.69
C ASN A 161 13.69 -14.88 -2.45
N THR A 162 13.46 -13.97 -1.50
CA THR A 162 12.12 -13.41 -1.22
C THR A 162 11.62 -12.56 -2.38
N ILE A 163 12.50 -11.76 -3.00
CA ILE A 163 12.17 -10.94 -4.18
C ILE A 163 11.80 -11.83 -5.36
N GLU A 164 12.59 -12.87 -5.63
CA GLU A 164 12.28 -13.81 -6.72
C GLU A 164 10.97 -14.55 -6.46
N TYR A 165 10.71 -15.00 -5.23
CA TYR A 165 9.43 -15.61 -4.87
C TYR A 165 8.23 -14.67 -5.10
N ALA A 166 8.35 -13.39 -4.73
CA ALA A 166 7.29 -12.41 -4.98
C ALA A 166 7.04 -12.22 -6.50
N LYS A 167 8.09 -12.21 -7.33
CA LYS A 167 7.95 -12.15 -8.79
C LYS A 167 7.28 -13.40 -9.36
N GLU A 168 7.67 -14.59 -8.91
CA GLU A 168 7.08 -15.87 -9.30
C GLU A 168 5.59 -15.93 -8.96
N LYS A 169 5.20 -15.32 -7.83
CA LYS A 169 3.80 -15.18 -7.41
C LYS A 169 3.04 -14.07 -8.15
N GLY A 170 3.67 -13.38 -9.10
CA GLY A 170 3.07 -12.35 -9.93
C GLY A 170 2.83 -11.02 -9.21
N MET A 171 3.58 -10.73 -8.13
CA MET A 171 3.46 -9.46 -7.44
C MET A 171 4.11 -8.32 -8.23
N ASN A 172 3.50 -7.14 -8.17
CA ASN A 172 4.04 -5.92 -8.75
C ASN A 172 4.89 -5.17 -7.72
N PHE A 173 6.10 -4.80 -8.11
CA PHE A 173 6.99 -3.97 -7.29
C PHE A 173 6.72 -2.48 -7.55
N THR A 174 6.54 -1.72 -6.49
CA THR A 174 6.31 -0.28 -6.56
C THR A 174 6.80 0.42 -5.30
N THR A 175 6.66 1.74 -5.22
CA THR A 175 7.07 2.52 -4.05
C THR A 175 5.90 2.79 -3.11
N PRO A 176 6.15 3.02 -1.80
CA PRO A 176 5.13 3.50 -0.88
C PRO A 176 4.39 4.76 -1.36
N TYR A 177 5.12 5.65 -2.05
CA TYR A 177 4.54 6.85 -2.66
C TYR A 177 3.48 6.49 -3.71
N GLU A 178 3.81 5.64 -4.68
CA GLU A 178 2.85 5.21 -5.70
C GLU A 178 1.63 4.50 -5.11
N ILE A 179 1.81 3.67 -4.08
CA ILE A 179 0.70 3.04 -3.34
C ILE A 179 -0.23 4.12 -2.75
N SER A 180 0.34 5.12 -2.07
CA SER A 180 -0.44 6.21 -1.48
C SER A 180 -1.16 7.07 -2.53
N GLN A 181 -0.52 7.39 -3.65
CA GLN A 181 -1.15 8.17 -4.71
C GLN A 181 -2.27 7.37 -5.37
N HIS A 182 -2.06 6.07 -5.58
CA HIS A 182 -3.09 5.21 -6.15
C HIS A 182 -4.32 5.15 -5.25
N LEU A 183 -4.16 4.94 -3.93
CA LEU A 183 -5.28 4.98 -2.98
C LEU A 183 -6.02 6.33 -3.02
N ARG A 184 -5.29 7.45 -2.98
CA ARG A 184 -5.90 8.79 -3.04
C ARG A 184 -6.70 9.02 -4.32
N ARG A 185 -6.21 8.51 -5.46
CA ARG A 185 -6.92 8.59 -6.73
C ARG A 185 -8.19 7.73 -6.72
N LEU A 186 -8.13 6.52 -6.15
CA LEU A 186 -9.28 5.63 -6.02
C LEU A 186 -10.41 6.24 -5.17
N GLU A 187 -10.08 6.97 -4.10
CA GLU A 187 -11.07 7.67 -3.27
C GLU A 187 -11.91 8.73 -4.03
N ASN A 188 -11.44 9.15 -5.20
CA ASN A 188 -12.15 10.08 -6.09
C ASN A 188 -12.82 9.38 -7.28
N VAL A 189 -12.87 8.05 -7.29
CA VAL A 189 -13.62 7.26 -8.28
C VAL A 189 -14.98 6.91 -7.70
N ASN A 190 -16.05 7.29 -8.41
CA ASN A 190 -17.42 6.96 -8.03
C ASN A 190 -17.96 5.86 -8.93
N VAL A 191 -18.73 4.94 -8.36
CA VAL A 191 -19.34 3.85 -9.13
C VAL A 191 -20.82 3.74 -8.82
N THR A 192 -21.63 3.75 -9.86
CA THR A 192 -23.04 3.37 -9.78
C THR A 192 -23.20 1.99 -10.37
N VAL A 193 -23.72 1.05 -9.58
CA VAL A 193 -24.01 -0.31 -10.02
C VAL A 193 -25.50 -0.42 -10.27
N THR A 194 -25.87 -1.00 -11.41
CA THR A 194 -27.28 -1.27 -11.75
C THR A 194 -27.39 -2.66 -12.34
N ARG A 195 -28.34 -3.46 -11.84
CA ARG A 195 -28.68 -4.75 -12.42
C ARG A 195 -30.00 -4.63 -13.16
N LYS A 196 -30.04 -5.07 -14.41
CA LYS A 196 -31.25 -5.17 -15.22
C LYS A 196 -31.20 -6.46 -16.03
N ASP A 197 -32.21 -7.30 -15.87
CA ASP A 197 -32.28 -8.65 -16.45
C ASP A 197 -31.01 -9.45 -16.03
N GLU A 198 -30.35 -10.11 -16.99
CA GLU A 198 -29.10 -10.88 -16.82
C GLU A 198 -27.83 -10.02 -16.99
N ARG A 199 -27.96 -8.69 -16.87
CA ARG A 199 -26.84 -7.75 -17.07
C ARG A 199 -26.61 -6.87 -15.85
N ILE A 200 -25.35 -6.73 -15.49
CA ILE A 200 -24.86 -5.79 -14.49
C ILE A 200 -24.11 -4.67 -15.23
N TYR A 201 -24.46 -3.43 -14.93
CA TYR A 201 -23.84 -2.24 -15.48
C TYR A 201 -23.09 -1.53 -14.37
N LEU A 202 -21.82 -1.23 -14.60
CA LEU A 202 -21.03 -0.35 -13.77
C LEU A 202 -20.84 0.97 -14.52
N SER A 203 -21.37 2.05 -13.98
CA SER A 203 -21.05 3.41 -14.44
C SER A 203 -19.96 3.97 -13.53
N VAL A 204 -18.73 3.97 -14.03
CA VAL A 204 -17.52 4.31 -13.28
C VAL A 204 -17.08 5.70 -13.68
N LYS A 205 -17.01 6.63 -12.73
CA LYS A 205 -16.63 8.03 -12.96
C LYS A 205 -15.32 8.34 -12.25
N ASN A 206 -14.34 8.82 -13.00
CA ASN A 206 -13.11 9.37 -12.45
C ASN A 206 -13.29 10.86 -12.16
N ASN A 207 -13.36 11.28 -10.90
CA ASN A 207 -13.42 12.71 -10.57
C ASN A 207 -12.03 13.37 -10.46
N ASN A 208 -10.93 12.64 -10.63
CA ASN A 208 -9.59 13.21 -10.62
C ASN A 208 -9.33 14.06 -11.89
N ASN A 209 -8.32 14.93 -11.80
CA ASN A 209 -7.74 15.63 -12.95
C ASN A 209 -6.66 14.80 -13.67
N GLU A 210 -6.39 13.59 -13.16
CA GLU A 210 -5.39 12.65 -13.67
C GLU A 210 -6.06 11.34 -14.06
N ALA A 211 -5.40 10.57 -14.93
CA ALA A 211 -5.85 9.23 -15.26
C ALA A 211 -5.67 8.28 -14.06
N VAL A 212 -6.60 7.34 -13.90
CA VAL A 212 -6.50 6.27 -12.91
C VAL A 212 -6.48 4.95 -13.67
N LYS A 213 -5.34 4.26 -13.60
CA LYS A 213 -5.14 2.98 -14.27
C LYS A 213 -5.41 1.83 -13.30
N GLY A 214 -5.97 0.73 -13.79
CA GLY A 214 -6.16 -0.50 -13.03
C GLY A 214 -7.24 -0.43 -11.95
N VAL A 215 -8.27 0.42 -12.10
CA VAL A 215 -9.42 0.40 -11.18
C VAL A 215 -10.07 -0.96 -11.29
N THR A 216 -10.04 -1.74 -10.21
CA THR A 216 -10.42 -3.16 -10.25
C THR A 216 -11.63 -3.42 -9.36
N PHE A 217 -12.65 -4.06 -9.95
CA PHE A 217 -13.87 -4.48 -9.25
C PHE A 217 -13.84 -5.98 -9.03
N LYS A 218 -14.05 -6.39 -7.77
CA LYS A 218 -14.28 -7.79 -7.40
C LYS A 218 -15.78 -8.07 -7.42
N ILE A 219 -16.23 -8.94 -8.33
CA ILE A 219 -17.65 -9.22 -8.56
C ILE A 219 -17.90 -10.72 -8.45
N SER A 220 -18.73 -11.11 -7.50
CA SER A 220 -19.12 -12.51 -7.27
C SER A 220 -20.38 -12.85 -8.07
N LEU A 221 -20.30 -13.89 -8.90
CA LEU A 221 -21.39 -14.39 -9.74
C LEU A 221 -21.51 -15.91 -9.59
N SER A 222 -22.71 -16.45 -9.79
CA SER A 222 -22.97 -17.89 -9.72
C SER A 222 -22.47 -18.65 -10.96
N GLY A 223 -22.53 -18.01 -12.14
CA GLY A 223 -22.17 -18.57 -13.43
C GLY A 223 -20.97 -17.89 -14.08
N ASP A 224 -20.75 -18.21 -15.36
CA ASP A 224 -19.77 -17.50 -16.17
C ASP A 224 -20.28 -16.13 -16.61
N CYS A 225 -19.37 -15.23 -16.97
CA CYS A 225 -19.76 -13.93 -17.49
C CYS A 225 -18.89 -13.47 -18.66
N ARG A 226 -19.44 -12.56 -19.45
CA ARG A 226 -18.71 -11.76 -20.44
C ARG A 226 -18.69 -10.30 -20.01
N VAL A 227 -17.58 -9.63 -20.26
CA VAL A 227 -17.36 -8.24 -19.88
C VAL A 227 -17.10 -7.42 -21.15
N GLU A 228 -17.79 -6.29 -21.26
CA GLU A 228 -17.57 -5.29 -22.30
C GLU A 228 -17.03 -4.01 -21.66
N ASN A 229 -16.09 -3.35 -22.34
CA ASN A 229 -15.41 -2.11 -21.88
C ASN A 229 -14.64 -2.23 -20.55
N GLY A 230 -14.33 -3.46 -20.14
CA GLY A 230 -13.44 -3.79 -19.03
C GLY A 230 -12.63 -5.05 -19.37
N LYS A 231 -11.64 -5.36 -18.54
CA LYS A 231 -10.79 -6.54 -18.72
C LYS A 231 -10.88 -7.45 -17.50
N ILE A 232 -11.13 -8.74 -17.72
CA ILE A 232 -11.04 -9.74 -16.65
C ILE A 232 -9.55 -10.00 -16.41
N GLU A 233 -9.03 -9.56 -15.27
CA GLU A 233 -7.62 -9.78 -14.88
C GLU A 233 -7.43 -11.14 -14.19
N ARG A 234 -8.44 -11.57 -13.43
CA ARG A 234 -8.38 -12.79 -12.62
C ARG A 234 -9.78 -13.35 -12.43
N VAL A 235 -9.88 -14.68 -12.36
CA VAL A 235 -11.10 -15.39 -11.96
C VAL A 235 -10.72 -16.37 -10.84
N VAL A 236 -11.44 -16.31 -9.72
CA VAL A 236 -11.23 -17.19 -8.57
C VAL A 236 -12.50 -18.00 -8.34
N LYS A 237 -12.40 -19.32 -8.27
CA LYS A 237 -13.53 -20.17 -7.88
C LYS A 237 -13.80 -19.99 -6.39
N THR A 238 -15.07 -19.83 -6.02
CA THR A 238 -15.52 -19.71 -4.64
C THR A 238 -16.55 -20.79 -4.34
N SER A 239 -16.90 -20.99 -3.07
CA SER A 239 -17.96 -21.93 -2.67
C SER A 239 -19.34 -21.56 -3.22
N GLN A 240 -19.54 -20.30 -3.62
CA GLN A 240 -20.81 -19.74 -4.09
C GLN A 240 -20.82 -19.45 -5.61
N GLY A 241 -19.75 -19.81 -6.33
CA GLY A 241 -19.62 -19.56 -7.76
C GLY A 241 -18.21 -19.11 -8.15
N LYS A 242 -18.11 -17.94 -8.79
CA LYS A 242 -16.85 -17.36 -9.29
C LYS A 242 -16.75 -15.89 -8.90
N ALA A 243 -15.59 -15.46 -8.44
CA ALA A 243 -15.24 -14.07 -8.23
C ALA A 243 -14.39 -13.56 -9.40
N TYR A 244 -14.91 -12.57 -10.12
CA TYR A 244 -14.25 -11.92 -11.26
C TYR A 244 -13.59 -10.62 -10.82
N TYR A 245 -12.33 -10.42 -11.20
CA TYR A 245 -11.58 -9.18 -11.00
C TYR A 245 -11.56 -8.44 -12.32
N ILE A 246 -12.37 -7.40 -12.43
CA ILE A 246 -12.58 -6.66 -13.67
C ILE A 246 -11.90 -5.31 -13.54
N SER A 247 -10.85 -5.10 -14.33
CA SER A 247 -10.11 -3.84 -14.37
C SER A 247 -10.67 -2.90 -15.43
N VAL A 248 -10.50 -1.61 -15.16
CA VAL A 248 -10.77 -0.54 -16.11
C VAL A 248 -9.78 0.61 -15.90
N ASP A 249 -9.29 1.14 -17.01
CA ASP A 249 -8.54 2.40 -17.03
C ASP A 249 -9.49 3.56 -17.31
N LEU A 250 -9.32 4.65 -16.56
CA LEU A 250 -10.15 5.85 -16.64
C LEU A 250 -9.27 7.08 -16.92
N MET A 251 -9.57 7.79 -18.00
CA MET A 251 -9.00 9.10 -18.31
C MET A 251 -9.51 10.17 -17.33
N PRO A 252 -8.85 11.35 -17.24
CA PRO A 252 -9.33 12.45 -16.41
C PRO A 252 -10.79 12.80 -16.70
N LYS A 253 -11.61 12.93 -15.66
CA LYS A 253 -13.05 13.27 -15.77
C LYS A 253 -13.91 12.31 -16.58
N GLU A 254 -13.38 11.14 -16.99
CA GLU A 254 -14.12 10.16 -17.77
C GLU A 254 -15.26 9.53 -16.95
N VAL A 255 -16.38 9.26 -17.64
CA VAL A 255 -17.40 8.32 -17.19
C VAL A 255 -17.38 7.14 -18.15
N LYS A 256 -17.01 5.96 -17.65
CA LYS A 256 -16.96 4.73 -18.44
C LYS A 256 -18.04 3.76 -17.99
N LYS A 257 -18.73 3.17 -18.96
CA LYS A 257 -19.75 2.14 -18.71
C LYS A 257 -19.19 0.76 -19.02
N VAL A 258 -19.07 -0.06 -17.98
CA VAL A 258 -18.70 -1.48 -18.07
C VAL A 258 -19.98 -2.31 -18.03
N THR A 259 -20.13 -3.23 -18.98
CA THR A 259 -21.27 -4.16 -19.01
C THR A 259 -20.78 -5.56 -18.69
N ILE A 260 -21.46 -6.24 -17.78
CA ILE A 260 -21.20 -7.63 -17.42
C ILE A 260 -22.47 -8.41 -17.73
N LYS A 261 -22.35 -9.44 -18.56
CA LYS A 261 -23.46 -10.31 -18.96
C LYS A 261 -23.22 -11.70 -18.37
N GLU A 262 -24.13 -12.16 -17.52
CA GLU A 262 -24.13 -13.53 -17.00
C GLU A 262 -24.46 -14.51 -18.16
N MET A 263 -23.86 -15.69 -18.15
CA MET A 263 -24.02 -16.76 -19.13
C MET A 263 -24.64 -18.01 -18.51
#